data_AF-A0A1V5NCK2-F1
#
_entry.id   AF-A0A1V5NCK2-F1
#
_cell.length_a   1.000
_cell.length_b   1.000
_cell.length_c   1.000
_cell.angle_alpha   90.00
_cell.angle_beta   90.00
_cell.angle_gamma   90.00
#
_symmetry.space_group_name_H-M   'P 1'
#
loop_
_entity.id
_entity.type
_entity.pdbx_description
1 polymer ?
#
loop_
_entity_poly.entity_id
_entity_poly.type
_entity_poly.pdbx_seq_one_letter_code
_entity_poly.pdbx_strand_id
1 'polypeptide(L)'
;MISYTNIRYKGGEQLPWSDQRSVSKALEDLLLYQLGFGGFVVEAGPTKLVTRTRVLGDLDVVTFEGSEKEMELLGNAAAVFMRLAEARRANPGTAERIWEALPKTKCGGVSPVIANMFVPMLLSNRLPKMAALIAVGVEPNDELLAVEDKDLVAAATLHWETGVPIEQILG
;
A
#
# COMPACT_ATOMS: atom_id res chain seq x y z
N MET A 1 -12.27 3.17 15.87
CA MET A 1 -10.93 2.56 15.84
C MET A 1 -11.01 1.25 15.09
N ILE A 2 -10.01 0.95 14.27
CA ILE A 2 -9.89 -0.29 13.51
C ILE A 2 -9.03 -1.27 14.31
N SER A 3 -9.53 -2.48 14.49
CA SER A 3 -8.76 -3.61 15.00
C SER A 3 -7.75 -4.04 13.95
N TYR A 4 -6.47 -4.01 14.32
CA TYR A 4 -5.36 -4.42 13.46
C TYR A 4 -4.72 -5.67 14.04
N THR A 5 -4.62 -6.73 13.24
CA THR A 5 -3.90 -7.95 13.60
C THR A 5 -2.89 -8.30 12.53
N ASN A 6 -1.66 -8.61 12.91
CA ASN A 6 -0.63 -9.17 12.04
C ASN A 6 -0.20 -10.54 12.57
N ILE A 7 -0.21 -11.55 11.72
CA ILE A 7 0.45 -12.82 11.98
C ILE A 7 1.66 -12.91 11.05
N ARG A 8 2.87 -12.82 11.63
CA ARG A 8 4.11 -13.07 10.91
C ARG A 8 4.47 -14.55 10.97
N TYR A 9 4.72 -15.16 9.82
CA TYR A 9 5.23 -16.51 9.68
C TYR A 9 6.72 -16.45 9.40
N LYS A 10 7.53 -16.91 10.37
CA LYS A 10 8.99 -16.86 10.31
C LYS A 10 9.57 -18.18 10.77
N GLY A 11 10.37 -18.83 9.92
CA GLY A 11 11.06 -20.08 10.30
C GLY A 11 10.14 -21.24 10.72
N GLY A 12 8.88 -21.24 10.27
CA GLY A 12 7.86 -22.23 10.68
C GLY A 12 7.06 -21.85 11.93
N GLU A 13 7.39 -20.75 12.59
CA GLU A 13 6.66 -20.22 13.74
C GLU A 13 5.65 -19.14 13.33
N GLN A 14 4.61 -18.97 14.15
CA GLN A 14 3.64 -17.89 14.04
C GLN A 14 3.89 -16.87 15.15
N LEU A 15 4.07 -15.61 14.77
CA LEU A 15 4.32 -14.49 15.67
C LEU A 15 3.14 -13.52 15.56
N PRO A 16 2.07 -13.71 16.35
CA PRO A 16 0.90 -12.84 16.32
C PRO A 16 1.16 -11.53 17.05
N TRP A 17 0.61 -10.45 16.49
CA TRP A 17 0.60 -9.12 17.08
C TRP A 17 -0.74 -8.43 16.78
N SER A 18 -1.26 -7.66 17.73
CA SER A 18 -2.53 -6.96 17.59
C SER A 18 -2.46 -5.57 18.20
N ASP A 19 -3.15 -4.61 17.58
CA ASP A 19 -3.23 -3.23 18.03
C ASP A 19 -4.55 -2.57 17.59
N GLN A 20 -4.83 -1.37 18.10
CA GLN A 20 -5.94 -0.53 17.67
C GLN A 20 -5.38 0.65 16.87
N ARG A 21 -5.92 0.88 15.68
CA ARG A 21 -5.48 1.96 14.78
C ARG A 21 -6.58 2.98 14.53
N SER A 22 -6.19 4.24 14.36
CA SER A 22 -7.07 5.22 13.72
C SER A 22 -7.24 4.87 12.23
N VAL A 23 -8.27 5.41 11.59
CA VAL A 23 -8.50 5.21 10.14
C VAL A 23 -7.28 5.64 9.33
N SER A 24 -6.73 6.82 9.63
CA SER A 24 -5.52 7.33 8.97
C SER A 24 -4.33 6.37 9.12
N LYS A 25 -4.06 5.88 10.34
CA LYS A 25 -2.93 4.97 10.56
C LYS A 25 -3.14 3.62 9.91
N ALA A 26 -4.37 3.11 9.91
CA ALA A 26 -4.70 1.87 9.24
C ALA A 26 -4.57 1.99 7.71
N LEU A 27 -4.95 3.13 7.13
CA LEU A 27 -4.77 3.43 5.71
C LEU A 27 -3.29 3.53 5.33
N GLU A 28 -2.48 4.19 6.16
CA GLU A 28 -1.02 4.25 6.00
C GLU A 28 -0.42 2.84 6.04
N ASP A 29 -0.78 2.04 7.05
CA ASP A 29 -0.28 0.68 7.20
C ASP A 29 -0.67 -0.21 6.00
N LEU A 30 -1.91 -0.07 5.50
CA LEU A 30 -2.40 -0.76 4.31
C LEU A 30 -1.61 -0.36 3.06
N LEU A 31 -1.54 0.93 2.75
CA LEU A 31 -1.00 1.41 1.48
C LEU A 31 0.52 1.29 1.43
N LEU A 32 1.22 1.69 2.49
CA LEU A 32 2.67 1.80 2.47
C LEU A 32 3.33 0.47 2.81
N TYR A 33 2.79 -0.25 3.80
CA TYR A 33 3.42 -1.47 4.27
C TYR A 33 2.79 -2.72 3.66
N GLN A 34 1.46 -2.82 3.58
CA GLN A 34 0.89 -4.05 3.02
C GLN A 34 1.02 -4.06 1.49
N LEU A 35 0.47 -3.06 0.81
CA LEU A 35 0.43 -2.99 -0.64
C LEU A 35 1.74 -2.45 -1.24
N GLY A 36 2.37 -1.46 -0.59
CA GLY A 36 3.63 -0.86 -1.05
C GLY A 36 4.82 -1.82 -1.06
N PHE A 37 4.87 -2.78 -0.14
CA PHE A 37 5.84 -3.89 -0.18
C PHE A 37 5.44 -5.02 -1.15
N GLY A 38 4.54 -4.77 -2.09
CA GLY A 38 4.12 -5.73 -3.10
C GLY A 38 3.16 -6.81 -2.60
N GLY A 39 2.49 -6.55 -1.47
CA GLY A 39 1.43 -7.41 -0.98
C GLY A 39 0.18 -7.36 -1.84
N PHE A 40 -0.78 -8.21 -1.49
CA PHE A 40 -2.06 -8.31 -2.19
C PHE A 40 -3.19 -8.53 -1.19
N VAL A 41 -4.37 -8.09 -1.59
CA VAL A 41 -5.61 -8.29 -0.84
C VAL A 41 -6.07 -9.73 -1.09
N VAL A 42 -6.36 -10.46 -0.01
CA VAL A 42 -6.89 -11.84 -0.08
C VAL A 42 -8.36 -11.94 0.30
N GLU A 43 -8.85 -10.99 1.09
CA GLU A 43 -10.24 -10.87 1.48
C GLU A 43 -10.58 -9.39 1.58
N ALA A 44 -11.72 -8.98 1.02
CA ALA A 44 -12.25 -7.64 1.15
C ALA A 44 -13.77 -7.72 1.30
N GLY A 45 -14.27 -7.18 2.40
CA GLY A 45 -15.69 -7.05 2.71
C GLY A 45 -15.98 -5.74 3.43
N PRO A 46 -17.26 -5.47 3.75
CA PRO A 46 -17.67 -4.17 4.30
C PRO A 46 -17.03 -3.82 5.65
N THR A 47 -16.72 -4.82 6.48
CA THR A 47 -16.21 -4.65 7.86
C THR A 47 -14.82 -5.26 8.05
N LYS A 48 -14.23 -5.84 6.99
CA LYS A 48 -13.01 -6.63 7.08
C LYS A 48 -12.19 -6.56 5.81
N LEU A 49 -10.88 -6.38 5.98
CA LEU A 49 -9.90 -6.45 4.91
C LEU A 49 -8.72 -7.32 5.37
N VAL A 50 -8.30 -8.26 4.53
CA VAL A 50 -7.13 -9.11 4.81
C VAL A 50 -6.12 -8.99 3.69
N THR A 51 -4.86 -8.75 4.05
CA THR A 51 -3.74 -8.67 3.12
C THR A 51 -2.69 -9.73 3.42
N ARG A 52 -1.94 -10.09 2.38
CA ARG A 52 -0.73 -10.90 2.50
C ARG A 52 0.43 -10.17 1.86
N THR A 53 1.53 -10.08 2.60
CA THR A 53 2.74 -9.40 2.13
C THR A 53 3.94 -10.24 2.52
N ARG A 54 4.98 -10.26 1.67
CA ARG A 54 6.24 -10.91 2.01
C ARG A 54 7.31 -9.86 2.22
N VAL A 55 7.88 -9.83 3.42
CA VAL A 55 8.94 -8.91 3.79
C VAL A 55 10.11 -9.73 4.32
N LEU A 56 11.31 -9.56 3.74
CA LEU A 56 12.52 -10.29 4.16
C LEU A 56 12.38 -11.82 4.11
N GLY A 57 11.50 -12.35 3.26
CA GLY A 57 11.21 -13.78 3.15
C GLY A 57 10.13 -14.28 4.12
N ASP A 58 9.82 -13.49 5.16
CA ASP A 58 8.75 -13.76 6.10
C ASP A 58 7.40 -13.40 5.45
N LEU A 59 6.37 -14.19 5.74
CA LEU A 59 5.01 -13.91 5.30
C LEU A 59 4.27 -13.19 6.43
N ASP A 60 3.76 -12.00 6.14
CA ASP A 60 2.84 -11.28 7.01
C ASP A 60 1.42 -11.45 6.49
N VAL A 61 0.50 -11.82 7.39
CA VAL A 61 -0.94 -11.84 7.14
C VAL A 61 -1.57 -10.81 8.05
N VAL A 62 -2.08 -9.73 7.45
CA VAL A 62 -2.65 -8.61 8.20
C VAL A 62 -4.15 -8.55 8.00
N THR A 63 -4.88 -8.39 9.10
CA THR A 63 -6.33 -8.22 9.13
C THR A 63 -6.68 -6.86 9.73
N PHE A 64 -7.49 -6.12 9.01
CA PHE A 64 -8.12 -4.88 9.44
C PHE A 64 -9.62 -5.14 9.63
N GLU A 65 -10.14 -4.90 10.82
CA GLU A 65 -11.57 -5.11 11.15
C GLU A 65 -12.14 -3.90 11.90
N GLY A 66 -13.34 -3.47 11.52
CA GLY A 66 -14.00 -2.31 12.13
C GLY A 66 -15.45 -2.18 11.67
N SER A 67 -16.11 -1.08 12.03
CA SER A 67 -17.42 -0.76 11.47
C SER A 67 -17.33 -0.44 9.97
N GLU A 68 -18.44 -0.58 9.24
CA GLU A 68 -18.48 -0.26 7.80
C GLU A 68 -17.97 1.15 7.50
N LYS A 69 -18.37 2.13 8.31
CA LYS A 69 -17.94 3.52 8.17
C LYS A 69 -16.42 3.69 8.35
N GLU A 70 -15.81 2.97 9.28
CA GLU A 70 -14.37 3.04 9.52
C GLU A 70 -13.58 2.34 8.42
N MET A 71 -14.14 1.28 7.86
CA MET A 71 -13.51 0.46 6.83
C MET A 71 -13.73 0.98 5.41
N GLU A 72 -14.71 1.88 5.18
CA GLU A 72 -15.08 2.40 3.86
C GLU A 72 -13.88 2.92 3.07
N LEU A 73 -13.06 3.78 3.67
CA LEU A 73 -11.90 4.37 3.00
C LEU A 73 -10.83 3.31 2.65
N LEU A 74 -10.55 2.39 3.58
CA LEU A 74 -9.61 1.28 3.35
C LEU A 74 -10.11 0.34 2.26
N GLY A 75 -11.41 0.02 2.26
CA GLY A 75 -12.06 -0.81 1.26
C GLY A 75 -12.02 -0.17 -0.13
N ASN A 76 -12.31 1.12 -0.23
CA ASN A 76 -12.22 1.89 -1.48
C ASN A 76 -10.78 1.89 -2.02
N ALA A 77 -9.79 2.19 -1.17
CA ALA A 77 -8.39 2.18 -1.55
C ALA A 77 -7.92 0.79 -2.01
N ALA A 78 -8.28 -0.27 -1.30
CA ALA A 78 -7.98 -1.64 -1.67
C ALA A 78 -8.61 -2.03 -3.01
N ALA A 79 -9.88 -1.69 -3.25
CA ALA A 79 -10.59 -1.97 -4.49
C ALA A 79 -9.94 -1.26 -5.69
N VAL A 80 -9.59 0.02 -5.54
CA VAL A 80 -8.89 0.78 -6.57
C VAL A 80 -7.51 0.17 -6.84
N PHE A 81 -6.74 -0.14 -5.80
CA PHE A 81 -5.43 -0.77 -5.94
C PHE A 81 -5.51 -2.08 -6.74
N MET A 82 -6.46 -2.96 -6.41
CA MET A 82 -6.64 -4.23 -7.13
C MET A 82 -6.90 -4.01 -8.62
N ARG A 83 -7.77 -3.06 -8.98
CA ARG A 83 -8.05 -2.71 -10.39
C ARG A 83 -6.82 -2.16 -11.10
N LEU A 84 -6.06 -1.28 -10.46
CA LEU A 84 -4.83 -0.73 -11.03
C LEU A 84 -3.75 -1.81 -11.19
N ALA A 85 -3.62 -2.71 -10.22
CA ALA A 85 -2.69 -3.83 -10.27
C ALA A 85 -3.04 -4.82 -11.38
N GLU A 86 -4.33 -5.11 -11.59
CA GLU A 86 -4.82 -5.94 -12.71
C GLU A 86 -4.54 -5.29 -14.06
N ALA A 87 -4.87 -3.99 -14.21
CA ALA A 87 -4.58 -3.24 -15.43
C ALA A 87 -3.09 -3.21 -15.77
N ARG A 88 -2.23 -3.10 -14.73
CA ARG A 88 -0.78 -3.18 -14.89
C ARG A 88 -0.32 -4.59 -15.30
N ARG A 89 -0.88 -5.65 -14.71
CA ARG A 89 -0.56 -7.04 -15.07
C ARG A 89 -0.94 -7.36 -16.51
N ALA A 90 -2.03 -6.78 -17.01
CA ALA A 90 -2.46 -6.95 -18.41
C ALA A 90 -1.52 -6.27 -19.42
N ASN A 91 -0.71 -5.30 -19.00
CA ASN A 91 0.34 -4.65 -19.80
C ASN A 91 1.74 -4.85 -19.17
N PRO A 92 2.27 -6.09 -19.19
CA PRO A 92 3.47 -6.48 -18.43
C PRO A 92 4.77 -5.80 -18.89
N GLY A 93 4.81 -5.26 -20.11
CA GLY A 93 6.03 -4.69 -20.70
C GLY A 93 6.65 -3.53 -19.92
N THR A 94 5.92 -2.90 -18.99
CA THR A 94 6.44 -1.82 -18.15
C THR A 94 7.31 -2.35 -17.00
N ALA A 95 6.99 -3.51 -16.41
CA ALA A 95 7.77 -4.08 -15.31
C ALA A 95 9.11 -4.65 -15.82
N GLU A 96 9.09 -5.31 -16.97
CA GLU A 96 10.29 -5.82 -17.65
C GLU A 96 11.19 -4.69 -18.15
N ARG A 97 10.61 -3.63 -18.75
CA ARG A 97 11.38 -2.44 -19.18
C ARG A 97 12.04 -1.70 -18.02
N ILE A 98 11.39 -1.60 -16.85
CA ILE A 98 12.02 -0.98 -15.68
C ILE A 98 13.08 -1.92 -15.08
N TRP A 99 12.87 -3.24 -15.08
CA TRP A 99 13.90 -4.21 -14.70
C TRP A 99 15.14 -4.13 -15.60
N GLU A 100 14.95 -3.91 -16.91
CA GLU A 100 16.02 -3.71 -17.89
C GLU A 100 16.66 -2.31 -17.81
N ALA A 101 15.89 -1.28 -17.43
CA ALA A 101 16.34 0.11 -17.31
C ALA A 101 16.94 0.46 -15.94
N LEU A 102 16.73 -0.38 -14.91
CA LEU A 102 17.49 -0.28 -13.66
C LEU A 102 18.97 -0.42 -14.01
N PRO A 103 19.82 0.55 -13.62
CA PRO A 103 21.21 0.53 -14.02
C PRO A 103 21.84 -0.79 -13.56
N LYS A 104 22.15 -1.68 -14.51
CA LYS A 104 23.01 -2.86 -14.27
C LYS A 104 24.44 -2.47 -13.85
N THR A 105 24.68 -1.17 -13.69
CA THR A 105 25.92 -0.58 -13.25
C THR A 105 25.93 -0.41 -11.73
N LYS A 106 26.67 -1.31 -11.07
CA LYS A 106 27.31 -1.11 -9.77
C LYS A 106 26.40 -0.96 -8.55
N CYS A 107 25.46 -1.90 -8.34
CA CYS A 107 25.14 -2.31 -6.97
C CYS A 107 26.31 -3.15 -6.43
N GLY A 108 27.43 -2.50 -6.13
CA GLY A 108 28.54 -3.15 -5.41
C GLY A 108 28.04 -3.61 -4.05
N GLY A 109 27.77 -4.92 -3.90
CA GLY A 109 27.50 -5.57 -2.62
C GLY A 109 26.02 -5.83 -2.27
N VAL A 110 25.05 -5.42 -3.08
CA VAL A 110 23.63 -5.69 -2.77
C VAL A 110 23.23 -7.05 -3.35
N SER A 111 22.94 -8.01 -2.46
CA SER A 111 22.52 -9.36 -2.83
C SER A 111 21.30 -9.34 -3.78
N PRO A 112 21.23 -10.25 -4.77
CA PRO A 112 20.04 -10.43 -5.62
C PRO A 112 18.73 -10.61 -4.83
N VAL A 113 18.83 -11.12 -3.60
CA VAL A 113 17.71 -11.23 -2.65
C VAL A 113 17.22 -9.84 -2.24
N ILE A 114 18.13 -8.94 -1.89
CA ILE A 114 17.80 -7.55 -1.52
C ILE A 114 17.22 -6.81 -2.72
N ALA A 115 17.76 -7.01 -3.93
CA ALA A 115 17.19 -6.43 -5.15
C ALA A 115 15.73 -6.91 -5.38
N ASN A 116 15.48 -8.23 -5.37
CA ASN A 116 14.12 -8.77 -5.52
C ASN A 116 13.14 -8.33 -4.43
N MET A 117 13.66 -7.96 -3.26
CA MET A 117 12.86 -7.46 -2.15
C MET A 117 12.44 -6.00 -2.29
N PHE A 118 13.34 -5.14 -2.77
CA PHE A 118 13.06 -3.71 -2.90
C PHE A 118 12.53 -3.33 -4.27
N VAL A 119 12.68 -4.19 -5.28
CA VAL A 119 12.15 -3.98 -6.64
C VAL A 119 10.62 -3.81 -6.65
N PRO A 120 9.80 -4.63 -5.95
CA PRO A 120 8.37 -4.36 -5.82
C PRO A 120 8.06 -3.01 -5.18
N MET A 121 8.89 -2.56 -4.22
CA MET A 121 8.74 -1.25 -3.58
C MET A 121 9.04 -0.12 -4.58
N LEU A 122 10.20 -0.17 -5.24
CA LEU A 122 10.63 0.79 -6.26
C LEU A 122 9.67 0.83 -7.47
N LEU A 123 9.11 -0.31 -7.84
CA LEU A 123 8.18 -0.46 -8.95
C LEU A 123 6.73 -0.17 -8.59
N SER A 124 6.31 -0.35 -7.33
CA SER A 124 4.92 -0.20 -6.91
C SER A 124 4.62 1.14 -6.24
N ASN A 125 5.60 1.95 -5.83
CA ASN A 125 5.39 3.19 -5.08
C ASN A 125 4.36 4.18 -5.66
N ARG A 126 4.04 4.12 -6.96
CA ARG A 126 2.98 4.94 -7.56
C ARG A 126 1.57 4.37 -7.38
N LEU A 127 1.40 3.04 -7.36
CA LEU A 127 0.07 2.42 -7.33
C LEU A 127 -0.68 2.63 -6.01
N PRO A 128 -0.09 2.43 -4.82
CA PRO A 128 -0.75 2.73 -3.55
C PRO A 128 -1.08 4.22 -3.42
N LYS A 129 -0.20 5.13 -3.86
CA LYS A 129 -0.48 6.57 -3.86
C LYS A 129 -1.66 6.94 -4.74
N MET A 130 -1.69 6.43 -5.98
CA MET A 130 -2.81 6.63 -6.89
C MET A 130 -4.11 6.07 -6.30
N ALA A 131 -4.04 4.89 -5.68
CA ALA A 131 -5.20 4.28 -5.03
C ALA A 131 -5.72 5.13 -3.88
N ALA A 132 -4.83 5.74 -3.07
CA ALA A 132 -5.20 6.66 -2.00
C ALA A 132 -5.97 7.88 -2.53
N LEU A 133 -5.43 8.54 -3.56
CA LEU A 133 -6.02 9.74 -4.15
C LEU A 133 -7.38 9.44 -4.79
N ILE A 134 -7.45 8.39 -5.61
CA ILE A 134 -8.69 8.02 -6.30
C ILE A 134 -9.77 7.56 -5.30
N ALA A 135 -9.39 6.87 -4.22
CA ALA A 135 -10.35 6.44 -3.20
C ALA A 135 -11.03 7.61 -2.50
N VAL A 136 -10.38 8.77 -2.47
CA VAL A 136 -10.95 10.01 -1.91
C VAL A 136 -11.47 10.95 -2.99
N GLY A 137 -11.57 10.50 -4.24
CA GLY A 137 -12.13 11.29 -5.35
C GLY A 137 -11.17 12.31 -5.98
N VAL A 138 -9.87 12.21 -5.70
CA VAL A 138 -8.84 13.09 -6.26
C VAL A 138 -8.15 12.43 -7.46
N GLU A 139 -8.03 13.17 -8.56
CA GLU A 139 -7.29 12.72 -9.73
C GLU A 139 -5.77 12.76 -9.46
N PRO A 140 -5.04 11.64 -9.63
CA PRO A 140 -3.60 11.63 -9.43
C PRO A 140 -2.87 12.48 -10.47
N ASN A 141 -1.91 13.29 -10.02
CA ASN A 141 -1.00 14.04 -10.89
C ASN A 141 0.46 13.90 -10.39
N ASP A 142 1.44 14.30 -11.21
CA ASP A 142 2.86 14.12 -10.88
C ASP A 142 3.30 14.91 -9.63
N GLU A 143 2.70 16.07 -9.35
CA GLU A 143 2.99 16.89 -8.17
C GLU A 143 2.57 16.17 -6.88
N LEU A 144 1.32 15.66 -6.85
CA LEU A 144 0.80 14.89 -5.72
C LEU A 144 1.54 13.56 -5.53
N LEU A 145 1.98 12.93 -6.63
CA LEU A 145 2.75 11.67 -6.55
C LEU A 145 4.20 11.88 -6.06
N ALA A 146 4.72 13.11 -6.17
CA ALA A 146 6.03 13.49 -5.65
C ALA A 146 6.02 13.78 -4.15
N VAL A 147 4.85 14.02 -3.54
CA VAL A 147 4.70 14.19 -2.09
C VAL A 147 5.12 12.92 -1.35
N GLU A 148 5.78 13.10 -0.21
CA GLU A 148 6.17 12.01 0.70
C GLU A 148 4.96 11.15 1.08
N ASP A 149 5.15 9.82 1.08
CA ASP A 149 4.10 8.82 1.19
C ASP A 149 3.19 9.03 2.42
N LYS A 150 3.82 9.30 3.58
CA LYS A 150 3.11 9.56 4.84
C LYS A 150 2.26 10.82 4.80
N ASP A 151 2.75 11.86 4.13
CA ASP A 151 2.12 13.18 4.11
C ASP A 151 0.95 13.17 3.12
N LEU A 152 1.09 12.44 2.00
CA LEU A 152 0.01 12.21 1.06
C LEU A 152 -1.14 11.41 1.69
N VAL A 153 -0.85 10.35 2.46
CA VAL A 153 -1.89 9.55 3.12
C VAL A 153 -2.60 10.35 4.21
N ALA A 154 -1.86 11.15 4.98
CA ALA A 154 -2.44 12.04 5.97
C ALA A 154 -3.36 13.08 5.30
N ALA A 155 -2.90 13.71 4.21
CA ALA A 155 -3.68 14.69 3.47
C ALA A 155 -4.93 14.07 2.80
N ALA A 156 -4.82 12.88 2.22
CA ALA A 156 -5.95 12.15 1.65
C ALA A 156 -7.01 11.80 2.72
N THR A 157 -6.56 11.37 3.89
CA THR A 157 -7.48 11.08 5.01
C THR A 157 -8.20 12.35 5.48
N LEU A 158 -7.46 13.45 5.64
CA LEU A 158 -8.04 14.71 6.08
C LEU A 158 -9.00 15.29 5.02
N HIS A 159 -8.67 15.19 3.74
CA HIS A 159 -9.56 15.54 2.63
C HIS A 159 -10.86 14.74 2.70
N TRP A 160 -10.77 13.42 2.89
CA TRP A 160 -11.94 12.55 3.03
C TRP A 160 -12.83 12.94 4.21
N GLU A 161 -12.23 13.25 5.37
CA GLU A 161 -12.98 13.57 6.58
C GLU A 161 -13.62 14.97 6.57
N THR A 162 -12.96 15.93 5.91
CA THR A 162 -13.31 17.36 6.04
C THR A 162 -13.83 17.99 4.76
N GLY A 163 -13.57 17.38 3.60
CA GLY A 163 -13.82 17.94 2.27
C GLY A 163 -12.87 19.07 1.85
N VAL A 164 -11.88 19.43 2.69
CA VAL A 164 -10.89 20.46 2.34
C VAL A 164 -10.00 19.96 1.18
N PRO A 165 -9.79 20.73 0.09
CA PRO A 165 -8.96 20.29 -1.03
C PRO A 165 -7.56 19.87 -0.61
N ILE A 166 -7.04 18.79 -1.23
CA ILE A 166 -5.77 18.18 -0.81
C ILE A 166 -4.58 19.14 -1.00
N GLU A 167 -4.63 20.00 -2.01
CA GLU A 167 -3.61 21.00 -2.31
C GLU A 167 -3.53 22.06 -1.21
N GLN A 168 -4.67 22.43 -0.62
CA GLN A 168 -4.70 23.39 0.50
C GLN A 168 -4.16 22.79 1.80
N ILE A 169 -4.27 21.46 1.96
CA ILE A 169 -3.72 20.74 3.11
C ILE A 169 -2.20 20.65 3.01
N LEU A 170 -1.68 20.46 1.80
CA LEU A 170 -0.26 20.23 1.55
C LEU A 170 0.58 21.52 1.48
N GLY A 171 -0.02 22.66 1.16
CA GLY A 171 0.61 23.99 1.23
C GLY A 171 1.34 24.41 -0.04
#